data_AF-A0A7Y6AKE1-F1
#
_entry.id   AF-A0A7Y6AKE1-F1
#
_cell.length_a   1.000
_cell.length_b   1.000
_cell.length_c   1.000
_cell.angle_alpha   90.00
_cell.angle_beta   90.00
_cell.angle_gamma   90.00
#
_symmetry.space_group_name_H-M   'P 1'
#
loop_
_entity.id
_entity.type
_entity.pdbx_description
1 polymer ?
#
loop_
_entity_poly.entity_id
_entity_poly.type
_entity_poly.pdbx_seq_one_letter_code
_entity_poly.pdbx_strand_id
1 'polypeptide(L)' 'MAHALRKAALSRHLHPSSWVRFLFGPASRGDTSAPVVHRHDDYEHASEADLAGFEVETDSQGHHYAVRREDLPKEQV' A
#
# COMPACT_ATOMS: atom_id res chain seq x y z
N MET A 1 38.70 -7.08 39.58
CA MET A 1 37.64 -6.05 39.46
C MET A 1 37.30 -5.69 37.99
N ALA A 2 37.66 -6.48 36.97
CA ALA A 2 37.35 -6.16 35.56
C ALA A 2 36.26 -7.06 34.92
N HIS A 3 35.93 -8.20 35.54
CA HIS A 3 34.93 -9.15 35.00
C HIS A 3 33.48 -8.80 35.36
N ALA A 4 33.25 -7.99 36.40
CA ALA A 4 31.90 -7.62 36.84
C ALA A 4 31.25 -6.55 35.92
N LEU A 5 32.06 -5.75 35.23
CA LEU A 5 31.59 -4.65 34.37
C LEU A 5 31.16 -5.10 32.96
N ARG A 6 31.54 -6.31 32.52
CA ARG A 6 31.17 -6.81 31.17
C ARG A 6 29.78 -7.47 31.09
N LYS A 7 29.18 -7.89 32.20
CA LYS A 7 27.85 -8.53 32.19
C LYS A 7 26.67 -7.55 32.29
N ALA A 8 26.88 -6.36 32.85
CA ALA A 8 25.80 -5.37 33.02
C ALA A 8 25.30 -4.76 31.69
N ALA A 9 26.13 -4.78 30.63
CA ALA A 9 25.78 -4.21 29.34
C ALA A 9 24.85 -5.10 28.48
N LEU A 10 24.69 -6.38 28.81
CA LEU A 10 23.94 -7.36 28.01
C LEU A 10 22.55 -7.71 28.55
N SER A 11 22.13 -7.13 29.68
CA SER A 11 20.90 -7.53 30.39
C SER A 11 19.83 -6.44 30.50
N ARG A 12 19.88 -5.38 29.68
CA ARG A 12 18.74 -4.46 29.60
C ARG A 12 17.72 -5.01 28.60
N HIS A 13 16.85 -5.89 29.10
CA HIS A 13 15.59 -6.16 28.43
C HIS A 13 14.82 -4.85 28.35
N LEU A 14 14.83 -4.22 27.18
CA LEU A 14 13.96 -3.09 26.89
C LEU A 14 12.53 -3.53 27.17
N HIS A 15 11.82 -2.75 27.98
CA HIS A 15 10.40 -2.97 28.21
C HIS A 15 9.67 -3.08 26.86
N PRO A 16 8.69 -3.98 26.67
CA PRO A 16 8.04 -4.20 25.37
C PRO A 16 7.54 -2.90 24.71
N SER A 17 7.04 -1.95 25.50
CA SER A 17 6.61 -0.64 24.98
C SER A 17 7.74 0.20 24.40
N SER A 18 8.99 0.02 24.85
CA SER A 18 10.16 0.70 24.29
C SER A 18 10.51 0.15 22.91
N TRP A 19 10.30 -1.15 22.67
CA TRP A 19 10.46 -1.75 21.33
C TRP A 19 9.43 -1.23 20.35
N VAL A 20 8.17 -1.14 20.78
CA VAL A 20 7.08 -0.60 19.96
C VAL A 20 7.37 0.85 19.57
N ARG A 21 7.78 1.69 20.52
CA ARG A 21 8.11 3.09 20.24
C ARG A 21 9.35 3.25 19.34
N PHE A 22 10.30 2.32 19.39
CA PHE A 22 11.47 2.33 18.52
C PHE A 22 11.12 1.96 17.07
N LEU A 23 10.33 0.90 16.87
CA LEU A 23 9.97 0.41 15.54
C LEU A 23 8.96 1.32 14.82
N PHE A 24 7.94 1.80 15.55
CA PHE A 24 6.81 2.53 14.95
C PHE A 24 6.90 4.05 15.16
N GLY A 25 7.72 4.50 16.12
CA GLY A 25 7.82 5.90 16.52
C GLY A 25 6.79 6.28 17.59
N PRO A 26 6.61 7.59 17.85
CA PRO A 26 5.59 8.09 18.78
C PRO A 26 4.18 7.70 18.35
N ALA A 27 3.29 7.41 19.31
CA ALA A 27 1.89 7.10 19.02
C ALA A 27 1.13 8.27 18.37
N SER A 28 1.57 9.52 18.61
CA SER A 28 1.02 10.74 18.02
C SER A 28 1.62 11.05 16.64
N ARG A 29 2.04 10.03 15.88
CA ARG A 29 2.67 10.23 14.58
C ARG A 29 1.59 10.46 13.52
N GLY A 30 1.62 11.66 12.94
CA GLY A 30 0.71 12.05 11.86
C GLY A 30 -0.63 12.59 12.36
N ASP A 31 -1.43 13.07 11.41
CA ASP A 31 -2.79 13.53 11.64
C ASP A 31 -3.76 12.44 11.17
N THR A 32 -4.48 11.82 12.10
CA THR A 32 -5.45 10.76 11.78
C THR A 32 -6.69 11.26 11.07
N SER A 33 -6.90 12.59 11.02
CA SER A 33 -7.97 13.23 10.28
C SER A 33 -7.54 13.69 8.88
N ALA A 34 -6.25 13.62 8.57
CA ALA A 34 -5.76 13.95 7.23
C ALA A 34 -6.26 12.93 6.20
N PRO A 35 -6.54 13.37 4.96
CA PRO A 35 -6.94 12.45 3.89
C PRO A 35 -5.82 11.46 3.57
N VAL A 36 -6.19 10.22 3.25
CA VAL A 36 -5.25 9.22 2.73
C VAL A 36 -4.87 9.62 1.31
N VAL A 37 -3.60 9.99 1.12
CA VAL A 37 -3.06 10.31 -0.21
C VAL A 37 -2.33 9.07 -0.74
N HIS A 38 -2.94 8.42 -1.73
CA HIS A 38 -2.28 7.37 -2.50
C HIS A 38 -1.36 8.04 -3.53
N ARG A 39 -0.05 7.90 -3.34
CA ARG A 39 0.93 8.39 -4.30
C ARG A 39 1.27 7.26 -5.26
N HIS A 40 0.88 7.43 -6.51
CA HIS A 40 1.22 6.49 -7.57
C HIS A 40 2.70 6.55 -7.92
N ASP A 41 3.28 5.38 -8.15
CA ASP A 41 4.58 5.26 -8.80
C ASP A 41 4.42 5.17 -10.33
N ASP A 42 5.54 5.09 -11.04
CA ASP A 42 5.53 5.07 -12.51
C ASP A 42 4.82 3.81 -13.06
N TYR A 43 4.84 2.70 -12.33
CA TYR A 43 4.20 1.45 -12.75
C TYR A 43 2.69 1.51 -12.57
N GLU A 44 2.22 2.06 -11.44
CA GLU A 44 0.80 2.29 -11.19
C GLU A 44 0.22 3.25 -12.24
N HIS A 45 0.92 4.33 -12.56
CA HIS A 45 0.47 5.27 -13.58
C HIS A 45 0.42 4.66 -14.99
N ALA A 46 1.43 3.85 -15.35
CA ALA A 46 1.44 3.13 -16.61
C ALA A 46 0.29 2.11 -16.70
N SER A 47 0.00 1.42 -15.60
CA SER A 47 -1.12 0.48 -15.49
C SER A 47 -2.46 1.19 -15.68
N GLU A 48 -2.68 2.33 -15.03
CA GLU A 48 -3.90 3.14 -15.21
C GLU A 48 -4.07 3.59 -16.67
N ALA A 49 -2.98 4.02 -17.31
CA ALA A 49 -3.02 4.44 -18.71
C ALA A 49 -3.38 3.29 -19.67
N ASP A 50 -2.86 2.08 -19.43
CA ASP A 50 -3.20 0.89 -20.22
C ASP A 50 -4.67 0.47 -19.99
N LEU A 51 -5.13 0.49 -18.74
CA LEU A 51 -6.50 0.13 -18.37
C LEU A 51 -7.55 1.12 -18.88
N ALA A 52 -7.20 2.39 -19.08
CA ALA A 52 -8.12 3.41 -19.60
C ALA A 52 -8.66 3.09 -21.01
N GLY A 53 -8.02 2.17 -21.74
CA GLY A 53 -8.45 1.70 -23.06
C GLY A 53 -9.51 0.60 -23.04
N PHE A 54 -9.94 0.13 -21.87
CA PHE A 54 -10.90 -0.96 -21.74
C PHE A 54 -12.28 -0.48 -21.27
N GLU A 55 -13.32 -1.17 -21.73
CA GLU A 55 -14.68 -1.09 -21.22
C GLU A 55 -15.09 -2.43 -20.61
N VAL A 56 -15.94 -2.40 -19.59
CA VAL A 56 -16.44 -3.62 -18.94
C VAL A 56 -17.78 -3.99 -19.56
N GLU A 57 -17.83 -5.15 -20.20
CA GLU A 57 -19.07 -5.73 -20.70
C GLU A 57 -19.61 -6.79 -19.75
N THR A 58 -20.92 -7.00 -19.80
CA THR A 58 -21.62 -8.05 -19.04
C THR A 58 -22.42 -8.90 -20.01
N ASP A 59 -22.18 -10.21 -20.01
CA ASP A 59 -22.95 -11.14 -20.85
C ASP A 59 -24.34 -11.46 -20.26
N SER A 60 -25.14 -12.22 -21.01
CA SER A 60 -26.47 -12.65 -20.58
C SER A 60 -26.47 -13.67 -19.42
N GLN A 61 -25.31 -14.22 -19.06
CA GLN A 61 -25.12 -15.09 -17.90
C GLN A 61 -24.64 -14.30 -16.67
N GLY A 62 -24.31 -13.02 -16.82
CA GLY A 62 -23.82 -12.14 -15.76
C GLY A 62 -22.30 -12.16 -15.58
N HIS A 63 -21.52 -12.70 -16.52
CA HIS A 63 -20.07 -12.62 -16.46
C HIS A 63 -19.57 -11.25 -16.90
N HIS A 64 -18.53 -10.75 -16.23
CA HIS A 64 -17.91 -9.46 -16.54
C HIS A 64 -16.54 -9.67 -17.17
N TYR A 65 -16.28 -8.97 -18.28
CA TYR A 65 -15.00 -9.02 -18.98
C TYR A 65 -14.61 -7.65 -19.50
N ALA A 66 -13.30 -7.41 -19.56
CA ALA A 66 -12.75 -6.20 -20.13
C ALA A 66 -12.59 -6.37 -21.65
N VAL A 67 -13.14 -5.44 -22.42
CA VAL A 67 -13.02 -5.37 -23.88
C VAL A 67 -12.27 -4.11 -24.25
N ARG A 68 -11.36 -4.18 -25.22
CA ARG A 68 -10.69 -2.99 -25.74
C ARG A 68 -11.69 -2.13 -26.49
N ARG A 69 -11.68 -0.82 -26.23
CA ARG A 69 -12.63 0.12 -26.84
C ARG A 69 -12.55 0.13 -28.37
N GLU A 70 -11.37 -0.09 -28.94
CA GLU A 70 -11.18 -0.19 -30.38
C GLU A 70 -11.84 -1.41 -31.04
N ASP A 71 -12.08 -2.49 -30.28
CA ASP A 71 -12.69 -3.73 -30.77
C ASP A 71 -14.22 -3.68 -30.70
N LEU A 72 -14.79 -2.68 -30.01
CA LEU A 72 -16.24 -2.52 -29.92
C LEU A 72 -16.84 -2.06 -31.25
N PRO A 73 -18.02 -2.59 -31.62
CA PRO A 73 -18.73 -2.15 -32.80
C PRO A 73 -19.06 -0.66 -32.67
N LYS A 74 -18.57 0.15 -33.60
CA LYS A 74 -18.87 1.58 -33.64
C LYS A 74 -20.35 1.77 -34.00
N GLU A 75 -21.13 2.38 -33.10
CA GLU A 75 -22.47 2.86 -33.46
C GLU A 75 -22.35 3.83 -34.64
N GLN A 76 -22.90 3.45 -35.79
CA GLN A 76 -23.04 4.34 -36.93
C GLN A 76 -24.22 5.27 -36.63
N VAL A 77 -23.93 6.51 -36.25
CA VAL A 77 -24.91 7.60 -36.11
C VAL A 77 -25.22 8.22 -37.46
#